data_AF-A0A0W1SLK1-F1
#
_entry.id   AF-A0A0W1SLK1-F1
#
_cell.length_a   1.000
_cell.length_b   1.000
_cell.length_c   1.000
_cell.angle_alpha   90.00
_cell.angle_beta   90.00
_cell.angle_gamma   90.00
#
_symmetry.space_group_name_H-M   'P 1'
#
loop_
_entity.id
_entity.type
_entity.pdbx_description
1 polymer ?
#
loop_
_entity_poly.entity_id
_entity_poly.type
_entity_poly.pdbx_seq_one_letter_code
_entity_poly.pdbx_strand_id
1 'polypeptide(L)'
;MTGPSNSDSGFPLDRRSALKLTGGFFLASALGGQVAANEGDGEATKVYRVTQGSREYEISLLTGDTPVTELYDLRIPDQYGGDNGATDPGEGPYYESVGLSYLLEEQESLMFLYDGPNGVSLVVLHGGPGDGSAVTWRLTGVPSGATWLVKDDLYTYPDTGEQAVSNYDRWDVSGSEHTIDWTWDGGRTDGGVLGYLSGEFSFTINPAYNTAAALYGEYFSGLISGWYVLTGGWNSLTREPLNLQEPVTISCETVEVPEETPVPTETPEEPEKPEDDKKDKDDDKKDEEDWKETRDEAREEWKEKRDEWQEKRDNGEDDWKEARDEAREERKEKREEWKDERDKEREKREKEREKEREKREKEKEKERGKREKEKSERGRKKGRGHDDDDDDDDDEREYERDDDDDDDDDDDD
;
A
#
# COMPACT_ATOMS: atom_id res chain seq x y z
N MET A 1 -48.57 15.99 -30.78
CA MET A 1 -47.91 17.29 -31.02
C MET A 1 -48.21 18.20 -29.84
N THR A 2 -47.36 18.11 -28.82
CA THR A 2 -47.36 18.95 -27.62
C THR A 2 -45.89 18.97 -27.20
N GLY A 3 -45.24 20.12 -27.38
CA GLY A 3 -43.80 20.27 -27.14
C GLY A 3 -43.48 20.38 -25.65
N PRO A 4 -42.25 20.03 -25.23
CA PRO A 4 -41.80 20.29 -23.87
C PRO A 4 -41.28 21.72 -23.71
N SER A 5 -41.63 22.28 -22.56
CA SER A 5 -41.25 23.58 -22.03
C SER A 5 -39.80 23.57 -21.56
N ASN A 6 -39.03 24.57 -21.96
CA ASN A 6 -37.74 24.92 -21.35
C ASN A 6 -37.98 25.48 -19.94
N SER A 7 -37.34 24.91 -18.93
CA SER A 7 -37.12 25.55 -17.64
C SER A 7 -35.62 25.67 -17.42
N ASP A 8 -35.17 26.90 -17.57
CA ASP A 8 -33.82 27.42 -17.41
C ASP A 8 -33.60 27.67 -15.91
N SER A 9 -32.74 26.88 -15.27
CA SER A 9 -32.30 27.09 -13.88
C SER A 9 -30.80 27.32 -13.87
N GLY A 10 -30.43 28.58 -14.06
CA GLY A 10 -29.06 29.07 -13.91
C GLY A 10 -28.65 29.09 -12.43
N PHE A 11 -27.61 28.34 -12.10
CA PHE A 11 -26.85 28.53 -10.87
C PHE A 11 -25.73 29.56 -11.13
N PRO A 12 -25.55 30.58 -10.27
CA PRO A 12 -24.46 31.52 -10.40
C PRO A 12 -23.14 30.83 -9.99
N LEU A 13 -22.24 30.65 -10.95
CA LEU A 13 -20.85 30.29 -10.67
C LEU A 13 -20.13 31.48 -10.05
N ASP A 14 -19.76 31.32 -8.78
CA ASP A 14 -18.95 32.29 -8.04
C ASP A 14 -17.52 32.33 -8.61
N ARG A 15 -17.06 33.54 -8.91
CA ARG A 15 -15.75 33.83 -9.51
C ARG A 15 -14.94 34.62 -8.50
N ARG A 16 -14.08 33.95 -7.72
CA ARG A 16 -12.87 34.45 -7.00
C ARG A 16 -12.45 33.31 -6.06
N SER A 17 -11.31 32.65 -6.20
CA SER A 17 -10.00 33.21 -5.93
C SER A 17 -8.91 32.28 -6.50
N ALA A 18 -8.17 32.76 -7.49
CA ALA A 18 -6.92 32.14 -7.92
C ALA A 18 -5.79 32.79 -7.13
N LEU A 19 -5.37 32.18 -6.01
CA LEU A 19 -4.08 32.49 -5.42
C LEU A 19 -3.02 31.60 -6.07
N LYS A 20 -2.16 32.25 -6.87
CA LYS A 20 -0.92 31.68 -7.36
C LYS A 20 0.04 31.55 -6.18
N LEU A 21 0.26 30.33 -5.69
CA LEU A 21 1.36 30.04 -4.79
C LEU A 21 2.52 29.46 -5.62
N THR A 22 3.41 30.34 -6.06
CA THR A 22 4.73 29.97 -6.59
C THR A 22 5.60 29.54 -5.41
N GLY A 23 5.48 28.28 -4.99
CA GLY A 23 6.37 27.64 -4.03
C GLY A 23 7.44 26.87 -4.78
N GLY A 24 8.64 27.45 -4.92
CA GLY A 24 9.80 26.74 -5.43
C GLY A 24 10.25 25.70 -4.40
N PHE A 25 9.93 24.44 -4.64
CA PHE A 25 10.53 23.31 -3.94
C PHE A 25 11.69 22.79 -4.78
N PHE A 26 12.91 22.97 -4.26
CA PHE A 26 14.06 22.16 -4.65
C PHE A 26 13.87 20.79 -4.01
N LEU A 27 13.35 19.81 -4.77
CA LEU A 27 13.50 18.41 -4.37
C LEU A 27 14.94 18.00 -4.67
N ALA A 28 15.75 17.88 -3.62
CA ALA A 28 17.00 17.13 -3.68
C ALA A 28 16.63 15.64 -3.71
N SER A 29 16.35 15.12 -4.90
CA SER A 29 16.18 13.68 -5.13
C SER A 29 17.54 13.00 -5.00
N ALA A 30 17.95 12.71 -3.77
CA ALA A 30 19.04 11.79 -3.49
C ALA A 30 18.50 10.36 -3.56
N LEU A 31 18.08 9.91 -4.75
CA LEU A 31 17.79 8.52 -5.00
C LEU A 31 19.09 7.82 -5.39
N GLY A 32 19.71 7.19 -4.40
CA GLY A 32 20.70 6.13 -4.62
C GLY A 32 20.00 4.86 -5.11
N GLY A 33 19.38 4.93 -6.29
CA GLY A 33 18.98 3.74 -7.03
C GLY A 33 20.24 3.16 -7.67
N GLN A 34 20.59 1.93 -7.33
CA GLN A 34 21.63 1.20 -8.06
C GLN A 34 21.10 0.93 -9.48
N VAL A 35 21.37 1.85 -10.40
CA VAL A 35 21.28 1.59 -11.84
C VAL A 35 22.35 0.54 -12.11
N ALA A 36 21.92 -0.71 -12.32
CA ALA A 36 22.81 -1.75 -12.80
C ALA A 36 23.40 -1.28 -14.12
N ALA A 37 24.71 -0.99 -14.12
CA ALA A 37 25.43 -0.52 -15.29
C ALA A 37 25.46 -1.63 -16.35
N ASN A 38 24.52 -1.56 -17.30
CA ASN A 38 24.65 -2.24 -18.57
C ASN A 38 25.56 -1.37 -19.45
N GLU A 39 26.85 -1.70 -19.53
CA GLU A 39 27.78 -1.10 -20.49
C GLU A 39 27.38 -1.54 -21.91
N GLY A 40 26.49 -0.76 -22.55
CA GLY A 40 26.07 -0.94 -23.94
C GLY A 40 25.55 0.36 -24.53
N ASP A 41 26.20 0.85 -25.59
CA ASP A 41 25.82 1.91 -26.53
C ASP A 41 24.52 2.69 -26.22
N GLY A 42 24.60 3.76 -25.41
CA GLY A 42 23.64 4.88 -25.41
C GLY A 42 22.14 4.53 -25.48
N GLU A 43 21.73 3.39 -24.93
CA GLU A 43 20.39 2.87 -25.17
C GLU A 43 19.39 3.66 -24.31
N ALA A 44 18.37 4.19 -24.98
CA ALA A 44 17.38 5.04 -24.34
C ALA A 44 16.70 4.27 -23.19
N THR A 45 16.73 4.84 -21.99
CA THR A 45 16.26 4.15 -20.78
C THR A 45 14.81 4.56 -20.49
N LYS A 46 13.96 3.58 -20.20
CA LYS A 46 12.59 3.86 -19.76
C LYS A 46 12.54 4.15 -18.27
N VAL A 47 11.86 5.24 -17.91
CA VAL A 47 11.63 5.62 -16.52
C VAL A 47 10.13 5.57 -16.24
N TYR A 48 9.77 4.88 -15.17
CA TYR A 48 8.38 4.70 -14.73
C TYR A 48 8.12 5.55 -13.51
N ARG A 49 7.02 6.31 -13.52
CA ARG A 49 6.66 7.21 -12.42
C ARG A 49 5.22 7.05 -11.99
N VAL A 50 5.00 7.33 -10.72
CA VAL A 50 3.69 7.49 -10.09
C VAL A 50 3.61 8.89 -9.49
N THR A 51 2.66 9.69 -9.96
CA THR A 51 2.45 11.06 -9.49
C THR A 51 1.09 11.17 -8.83
N GLN A 52 1.04 11.70 -7.61
CA GLN A 52 -0.20 11.97 -6.88
C GLN A 52 -0.11 13.32 -6.18
N GLY A 53 -0.96 14.27 -6.59
CA GLY A 53 -0.92 15.63 -6.10
C GLY A 53 0.44 16.29 -6.34
N SER A 54 1.20 16.53 -5.27
CA SER A 54 2.56 17.10 -5.32
C SER A 54 3.68 16.06 -5.15
N ARG A 55 3.33 14.80 -4.95
CA ARG A 55 4.28 13.69 -4.75
C ARG A 55 4.54 13.01 -6.08
N GLU A 56 5.78 12.66 -6.30
CA GLU A 56 6.22 11.87 -7.45
C GLU A 56 7.20 10.80 -6.98
N TYR A 57 6.96 9.57 -7.43
CA TYR A 57 7.75 8.40 -7.12
C TYR A 57 8.26 7.81 -8.43
N GLU A 58 9.58 7.65 -8.55
CA GLU A 58 10.12 6.74 -9.55
C GLU A 58 9.94 5.30 -9.06
N ILE A 59 9.36 4.45 -9.89
CA ILE A 59 9.08 3.07 -9.54
C ILE A 59 9.86 2.10 -10.44
N SER A 60 10.35 1.02 -9.84
CA SER A 60 10.94 -0.11 -10.55
C SER A 60 9.85 -1.13 -10.87
N LEU A 61 9.94 -1.74 -12.04
CA LEU A 61 9.06 -2.85 -12.41
C LEU A 61 9.40 -4.09 -11.57
N LEU A 62 8.38 -4.80 -11.11
CA LEU A 62 8.56 -6.17 -10.64
C LEU A 62 8.74 -7.05 -11.87
N THR A 63 9.82 -7.84 -11.93
CA THR A 63 10.15 -8.63 -13.12
C THR A 63 9.96 -10.12 -12.88
N GLY A 64 9.57 -10.88 -13.91
CA GLY A 64 9.51 -12.34 -13.83
C GLY A 64 9.25 -13.01 -15.17
N ASP A 65 9.31 -14.34 -15.16
CA ASP A 65 9.14 -15.20 -16.34
C ASP A 65 7.72 -15.81 -16.45
N THR A 66 6.91 -15.68 -15.41
CA THR A 66 5.51 -16.14 -15.38
C THR A 66 4.59 -15.15 -16.11
N PRO A 67 3.68 -15.61 -17.00
CA PRO A 67 2.63 -14.75 -17.54
C PRO A 67 1.81 -14.09 -16.42
N VAL A 68 1.50 -12.80 -16.54
CA VAL A 68 0.84 -12.04 -15.46
C VAL A 68 -0.52 -12.62 -15.02
N THR A 69 -1.25 -13.27 -15.93
CA THR A 69 -2.51 -13.97 -15.62
C THR A 69 -2.28 -15.20 -14.74
N GLU A 70 -1.19 -15.94 -14.96
CA GLU A 70 -0.77 -17.06 -14.12
C GLU A 70 -0.17 -16.59 -12.80
N LEU A 71 0.48 -15.41 -12.79
CA LEU A 71 0.97 -14.78 -11.57
C LEU A 71 -0.19 -14.33 -10.67
N TYR A 72 -1.24 -13.74 -11.25
CA TYR A 72 -2.46 -13.35 -10.52
C TYR A 72 -3.22 -14.60 -10.04
N ASP A 73 -3.35 -15.61 -10.90
CA ASP A 73 -3.99 -16.89 -10.60
C ASP A 73 -5.44 -16.70 -10.10
N LEU A 74 -6.25 -16.02 -10.93
CA LEU A 74 -7.69 -15.92 -10.71
C LEU A 74 -8.31 -17.28 -10.99
N ARG A 75 -9.01 -17.82 -10.00
CA ARG A 75 -9.67 -19.13 -10.11
C ARG A 75 -11.17 -19.00 -10.03
N ILE A 76 -11.88 -19.56 -11.00
CA ILE A 76 -13.35 -19.61 -11.00
C ILE A 76 -13.81 -21.01 -11.41
N PRO A 77 -14.92 -21.53 -10.87
CA PRO A 77 -15.44 -22.82 -11.33
C PRO A 77 -15.91 -22.76 -12.78
N ASP A 78 -15.80 -23.88 -13.51
CA ASP A 78 -16.16 -24.05 -14.93
C ASP A 78 -17.59 -23.61 -15.31
N GLN A 79 -18.52 -23.64 -14.36
CA GLN A 79 -19.88 -23.13 -14.55
C GLN A 79 -19.92 -21.62 -14.83
N TYR A 80 -18.82 -20.91 -14.54
CA TYR A 80 -18.58 -19.52 -14.88
C TYR A 80 -17.39 -19.42 -15.84
N GLY A 81 -17.45 -18.45 -16.73
CA GLY A 81 -16.38 -18.16 -17.67
C GLY A 81 -16.51 -16.76 -18.24
N GLY A 82 -15.94 -16.57 -19.41
CA GLY A 82 -15.97 -15.32 -20.16
C GLY A 82 -14.59 -14.73 -20.36
N ASP A 83 -14.57 -13.44 -20.70
CA ASP A 83 -13.35 -12.67 -20.93
C ASP A 83 -12.84 -12.07 -19.62
N ASN A 84 -12.53 -12.93 -18.65
CA ASN A 84 -12.11 -12.55 -17.29
C ASN A 84 -10.69 -13.02 -16.90
N GLY A 85 -10.04 -13.82 -17.74
CA GLY A 85 -8.66 -14.28 -17.49
C GLY A 85 -8.51 -15.37 -16.43
N ALA A 86 -9.62 -15.95 -15.97
CA ALA A 86 -9.59 -16.96 -14.92
C ALA A 86 -9.28 -18.37 -15.43
N THR A 87 -8.90 -19.25 -14.52
CA THR A 87 -8.74 -20.69 -14.76
C THR A 87 -9.62 -21.51 -13.81
N ASP A 88 -9.93 -22.76 -14.18
CA ASP A 88 -10.57 -23.72 -13.27
C ASP A 88 -9.63 -24.91 -13.01
N PRO A 89 -8.97 -24.98 -11.84
CA PRO A 89 -8.15 -26.13 -11.48
C PRO A 89 -8.96 -27.33 -10.94
N GLY A 90 -10.29 -27.23 -10.83
CA GLY A 90 -11.20 -28.26 -10.33
C GLY A 90 -11.44 -28.22 -8.82
N GLU A 91 -10.54 -27.61 -8.05
CA GLU A 91 -10.67 -27.41 -6.61
C GLU A 91 -10.26 -25.98 -6.20
N GLY A 92 -10.86 -25.49 -5.11
CA GLY A 92 -10.67 -24.14 -4.63
C GLY A 92 -9.27 -23.84 -4.05
N PRO A 93 -9.07 -22.62 -3.51
CA PRO A 93 -10.06 -21.56 -3.39
C PRO A 93 -10.43 -20.93 -4.75
N TYR A 94 -11.65 -20.41 -4.83
CA TYR A 94 -12.23 -19.75 -6.00
C TYR A 94 -12.63 -18.31 -5.66
N TYR A 95 -12.75 -17.47 -6.68
CA TYR A 95 -13.22 -16.08 -6.60
C TYR A 95 -12.27 -15.19 -5.81
N GLU A 96 -10.96 -15.40 -6.01
CA GLU A 96 -9.90 -14.59 -5.44
C GLU A 96 -8.60 -14.78 -6.25
N SER A 97 -7.68 -13.82 -6.08
CA SER A 97 -6.31 -13.88 -6.57
C SER A 97 -5.45 -14.79 -5.69
N VAL A 98 -5.35 -16.06 -6.05
CA VAL A 98 -4.57 -17.02 -5.24
C VAL A 98 -3.08 -16.72 -5.29
N GLY A 99 -2.58 -16.29 -6.44
CA GLY A 99 -1.15 -16.13 -6.70
C GLY A 99 -0.54 -14.95 -5.97
N LEU A 100 -1.31 -13.89 -5.73
CA LEU A 100 -0.84 -12.64 -5.13
C LEU A 100 -1.46 -12.28 -3.78
N SER A 101 -2.35 -13.12 -3.23
CA SER A 101 -2.98 -12.90 -1.92
C SER A 101 -1.98 -12.66 -0.78
N TYR A 102 -0.76 -13.19 -0.89
CA TYR A 102 0.29 -13.01 0.13
C TYR A 102 0.84 -11.58 0.20
N LEU A 103 0.58 -10.74 -0.81
CA LEU A 103 1.00 -9.35 -0.82
C LEU A 103 0.05 -8.46 0.00
N LEU A 104 -1.22 -8.85 0.14
CA LEU A 104 -2.23 -8.04 0.82
C LEU A 104 -2.11 -8.16 2.34
N GLU A 105 -2.17 -7.00 3.01
CA GLU A 105 -2.48 -6.93 4.43
C GLU A 105 -3.98 -6.58 4.62
N GLU A 106 -4.44 -6.59 5.86
CA GLU A 106 -5.86 -6.34 6.15
C GLU A 106 -6.27 -4.92 5.74
N GLN A 107 -7.42 -4.81 5.06
CA GLN A 107 -8.00 -3.52 4.65
C GLN A 107 -7.10 -2.69 3.72
N GLU A 108 -6.32 -3.34 2.85
CA GLU A 108 -5.44 -2.67 1.89
C GLU A 108 -5.93 -2.77 0.44
N SER A 109 -5.49 -1.80 -0.36
CA SER A 109 -5.42 -1.90 -1.80
C SER A 109 -3.98 -1.72 -2.24
N LEU A 110 -3.54 -2.47 -3.23
CA LEU A 110 -2.20 -2.34 -3.78
C LEU A 110 -2.21 -2.37 -5.30
N MET A 111 -1.21 -1.73 -5.89
CA MET A 111 -0.93 -1.84 -7.31
C MET A 111 0.56 -1.88 -7.59
N PHE A 112 0.95 -2.44 -8.73
CA PHE A 112 2.33 -2.43 -9.19
C PHE A 112 2.42 -2.64 -10.70
N LEU A 113 3.57 -2.27 -11.27
CA LEU A 113 3.88 -2.62 -12.66
C LEU A 113 4.71 -3.91 -12.68
N TYR A 114 4.27 -4.86 -13.50
CA TYR A 114 4.92 -6.15 -13.70
C TYR A 114 5.45 -6.27 -15.13
N ASP A 115 6.73 -6.58 -15.28
CA ASP A 115 7.36 -6.92 -16.55
C ASP A 115 7.50 -8.44 -16.66
N GLY A 116 6.60 -9.03 -17.45
CA GLY A 116 6.52 -10.46 -17.69
C GLY A 116 6.83 -10.83 -19.14
N PRO A 117 6.67 -12.11 -19.52
CA PRO A 117 6.95 -12.59 -20.88
C PRO A 117 6.08 -11.93 -21.97
N ASN A 118 4.95 -11.32 -21.57
CA ASN A 118 4.01 -10.64 -22.46
C ASN A 118 4.10 -9.10 -22.37
N GLY A 119 5.17 -8.58 -21.76
CA GLY A 119 5.42 -7.14 -21.57
C GLY A 119 4.86 -6.59 -20.26
N VAL A 120 4.86 -5.25 -20.15
CA VAL A 120 4.49 -4.54 -18.92
C VAL A 120 2.97 -4.55 -18.72
N SER A 121 2.56 -4.83 -17.49
CA SER A 121 1.17 -4.84 -17.05
C SER A 121 1.01 -4.10 -15.73
N LEU A 122 -0.09 -3.36 -15.55
CA LEU A 122 -0.53 -2.90 -14.23
C LEU A 122 -1.30 -4.03 -13.56
N VAL A 123 -0.88 -4.41 -12.37
CA VAL A 123 -1.59 -5.36 -11.51
C VAL A 123 -2.23 -4.60 -10.36
N VAL A 124 -3.50 -4.91 -10.07
CA VAL A 124 -4.30 -4.26 -9.03
C VAL A 124 -4.91 -5.33 -8.14
N LEU A 125 -4.83 -5.13 -6.83
CA LEU A 125 -5.45 -5.98 -5.83
C LEU A 125 -6.14 -5.13 -4.77
N HIS A 126 -7.31 -5.59 -4.33
CA HIS A 126 -8.11 -5.00 -3.27
C HIS A 126 -8.43 -6.07 -2.22
N GLY A 127 -8.52 -5.67 -0.95
CA GLY A 127 -8.99 -6.55 0.12
C GLY A 127 -7.88 -7.37 0.75
N GLY A 128 -8.16 -8.65 1.03
CA GLY A 128 -7.31 -9.52 1.83
C GLY A 128 -8.02 -10.00 3.10
N PRO A 129 -7.28 -10.38 4.16
CA PRO A 129 -7.87 -10.69 5.46
C PRO A 129 -8.70 -9.50 5.98
N GLY A 130 -9.81 -9.76 6.67
CA GLY A 130 -10.65 -8.71 7.27
C GLY A 130 -12.03 -8.61 6.61
N ASP A 131 -12.66 -7.45 6.75
CA ASP A 131 -13.99 -7.18 6.21
C ASP A 131 -13.95 -6.95 4.69
N GLY A 132 -15.08 -7.25 4.02
CA GLY A 132 -15.27 -6.96 2.60
C GLY A 132 -15.38 -5.46 2.34
N SER A 133 -15.24 -4.96 1.11
CA SER A 133 -15.43 -3.53 0.84
C SER A 133 -15.85 -3.29 -0.62
N ALA A 134 -15.77 -2.03 -1.06
CA ALA A 134 -16.02 -1.61 -2.42
C ALA A 134 -15.03 -0.53 -2.88
N VAL A 135 -14.67 -0.58 -4.15
CA VAL A 135 -13.76 0.38 -4.80
C VAL A 135 -14.29 0.70 -6.18
N THR A 136 -14.31 1.99 -6.54
CA THR A 136 -14.55 2.42 -7.92
C THR A 136 -13.29 3.09 -8.44
N TRP A 137 -12.76 2.62 -9.56
CA TRP A 137 -11.71 3.34 -10.29
C TRP A 137 -12.23 3.85 -11.62
N ARG A 138 -11.95 5.13 -11.89
CA ARG A 138 -12.13 5.74 -13.22
C ARG A 138 -10.77 6.05 -13.83
N LEU A 139 -10.38 5.27 -14.83
CA LEU A 139 -9.14 5.46 -15.56
C LEU A 139 -9.37 6.34 -16.77
N THR A 140 -8.49 7.31 -17.01
CA THR A 140 -8.50 8.14 -18.22
C THR A 140 -7.13 8.11 -18.89
N GLY A 141 -7.12 8.21 -20.22
CA GLY A 141 -5.89 8.15 -21.01
C GLY A 141 -5.31 6.74 -21.15
N VAL A 142 -6.14 5.70 -20.97
CA VAL A 142 -5.69 4.32 -21.14
C VAL A 142 -5.17 4.11 -22.57
N PRO A 143 -3.95 3.56 -22.75
CA PRO A 143 -3.40 3.34 -24.09
C PRO A 143 -4.28 2.41 -24.92
N SER A 144 -4.50 2.75 -26.19
CA SER A 144 -5.40 1.98 -27.09
C SER A 144 -5.01 0.51 -27.33
N GLY A 145 -3.77 0.13 -27.02
CA GLY A 145 -3.30 -1.25 -27.10
C GLY A 145 -3.39 -2.02 -25.77
N ALA A 146 -3.69 -1.33 -24.67
CA ALA A 146 -3.85 -1.95 -23.37
C ALA A 146 -5.20 -2.66 -23.27
N THR A 147 -5.23 -3.81 -22.57
CA THR A 147 -6.47 -4.56 -22.33
C THR A 147 -6.47 -5.17 -20.95
N TRP A 148 -7.65 -5.34 -20.37
CA TRP A 148 -7.78 -6.08 -19.11
C TRP A 148 -7.64 -7.57 -19.39
N LEU A 149 -6.51 -8.14 -18.95
CA LEU A 149 -6.18 -9.56 -19.05
C LEU A 149 -6.84 -10.39 -17.94
N VAL A 150 -7.06 -9.77 -16.79
CA VAL A 150 -7.82 -10.33 -15.68
C VAL A 150 -8.89 -9.33 -15.27
N LYS A 151 -10.12 -9.81 -15.17
CA LYS A 151 -11.27 -9.06 -14.66
C LYS A 151 -11.85 -9.86 -13.52
N ASP A 152 -11.31 -9.64 -12.32
CA ASP A 152 -11.78 -10.32 -11.13
C ASP A 152 -13.26 -10.00 -10.91
N ASP A 153 -13.98 -11.00 -10.39
CA ASP A 153 -15.44 -10.95 -10.22
C ASP A 153 -16.31 -10.67 -11.47
N LEU A 154 -15.76 -10.81 -12.70
CA LEU A 154 -16.54 -10.87 -13.94
C LEU A 154 -16.98 -12.32 -14.28
N TYR A 155 -18.17 -12.71 -13.83
CA TYR A 155 -18.79 -14.01 -14.05
C TYR A 155 -19.84 -13.97 -15.16
N THR A 156 -19.65 -14.77 -16.20
CA THR A 156 -20.69 -15.06 -17.19
C THR A 156 -20.96 -16.55 -17.28
N TYR A 157 -22.20 -16.94 -17.59
CA TYR A 157 -22.51 -18.32 -17.89
C TYR A 157 -21.96 -18.67 -19.28
N PRO A 158 -21.06 -19.66 -19.42
CA PRO A 158 -20.40 -19.96 -20.70
C PRO A 158 -21.36 -20.24 -21.85
N ASP A 159 -22.50 -20.88 -21.56
CA ASP A 159 -23.49 -21.28 -22.58
C ASP A 159 -24.29 -20.10 -23.15
N THR A 160 -24.52 -19.05 -22.37
CA THR A 160 -25.40 -17.93 -22.76
C THR A 160 -24.63 -16.62 -22.94
N GLY A 161 -23.46 -16.49 -22.32
CA GLY A 161 -22.73 -15.24 -22.19
C GLY A 161 -23.43 -14.22 -21.27
N GLU A 162 -24.53 -14.60 -20.62
CA GLU A 162 -25.22 -13.73 -19.68
C GLU A 162 -24.42 -13.62 -18.39
N GLN A 163 -24.39 -12.42 -17.82
CA GLN A 163 -23.76 -12.15 -16.53
C GLN A 163 -24.45 -12.97 -15.43
N ALA A 164 -23.63 -13.60 -14.57
CA ALA A 164 -24.14 -14.38 -13.45
C ALA A 164 -24.85 -13.46 -12.45
N VAL A 165 -25.87 -13.99 -11.78
CA VAL A 165 -26.63 -13.24 -10.76
C VAL A 165 -25.80 -12.87 -9.54
N SER A 166 -24.67 -13.54 -9.33
CA SER A 166 -23.70 -13.29 -8.26
C SER A 166 -22.60 -12.31 -8.65
N ASN A 167 -22.60 -11.81 -9.88
CA ASN A 167 -21.64 -10.82 -10.34
C ASN A 167 -22.11 -9.42 -9.95
N TYR A 168 -21.57 -8.88 -8.87
CA TYR A 168 -21.89 -7.52 -8.42
C TYR A 168 -21.02 -6.45 -9.10
N ASP A 169 -19.83 -6.86 -9.53
CA ASP A 169 -18.87 -6.00 -10.19
C ASP A 169 -19.34 -5.45 -11.53
N ARG A 170 -18.87 -4.24 -11.84
CA ARG A 170 -19.26 -3.52 -13.06
C ARG A 170 -18.03 -3.12 -13.83
N TRP A 171 -17.96 -3.59 -15.08
CA TRP A 171 -16.83 -3.35 -15.98
C TRP A 171 -17.28 -2.56 -17.20
N ASP A 172 -16.91 -1.27 -17.27
CA ASP A 172 -17.00 -0.46 -18.49
C ASP A 172 -15.58 -0.10 -18.95
N VAL A 173 -15.07 -0.84 -19.92
CA VAL A 173 -13.65 -0.80 -20.33
C VAL A 173 -13.49 -0.48 -21.82
N SER A 174 -14.26 0.49 -22.30
CA SER A 174 -14.26 0.86 -23.72
C SER A 174 -13.43 2.13 -24.01
N GLY A 175 -12.59 2.05 -25.06
CA GLY A 175 -11.82 3.21 -25.52
C GLY A 175 -10.66 3.56 -24.58
N SER A 176 -10.53 4.83 -24.20
CA SER A 176 -9.46 5.34 -23.33
C SER A 176 -9.95 5.73 -21.93
N GLU A 177 -11.24 5.53 -21.67
CA GLU A 177 -11.88 5.82 -20.38
C GLU A 177 -12.48 4.53 -19.84
N HIS A 178 -11.95 4.03 -18.72
CA HIS A 178 -12.47 2.83 -18.08
C HIS A 178 -13.11 3.20 -16.74
N THR A 179 -14.27 2.64 -16.42
CA THR A 179 -14.86 2.69 -15.09
C THR A 179 -15.07 1.26 -14.62
N ILE A 180 -14.50 0.94 -13.46
CA ILE A 180 -14.64 -0.38 -12.85
C ILE A 180 -15.09 -0.18 -11.42
N ASP A 181 -16.15 -0.89 -11.04
CA ASP A 181 -16.68 -0.94 -9.69
C ASP A 181 -16.52 -2.36 -9.17
N TRP A 182 -15.70 -2.51 -8.13
CA TRP A 182 -15.41 -3.76 -7.42
C TRP A 182 -16.15 -3.81 -6.10
N THR A 183 -16.61 -4.99 -5.69
CA THR A 183 -17.07 -5.24 -4.31
C THR A 183 -16.93 -6.71 -3.92
N TRP A 184 -16.36 -6.94 -2.74
CA TRP A 184 -16.03 -8.29 -2.27
C TRP A 184 -16.45 -8.52 -0.83
N ASP A 185 -16.64 -9.78 -0.47
CA ASP A 185 -16.91 -10.23 0.90
C ASP A 185 -15.63 -10.31 1.75
N GLY A 186 -15.79 -10.33 3.07
CA GLY A 186 -14.66 -10.44 4.00
C GLY A 186 -13.78 -11.67 3.76
N GLY A 187 -12.47 -11.47 3.89
CA GLY A 187 -11.46 -12.50 3.69
C GLY A 187 -11.21 -12.87 2.22
N ARG A 188 -11.80 -12.13 1.27
CA ARG A 188 -11.55 -12.29 -0.17
C ARG A 188 -10.74 -11.14 -0.74
N THR A 189 -10.28 -11.33 -1.96
CA THR A 189 -9.57 -10.32 -2.74
C THR A 189 -10.34 -10.01 -3.99
N ASP A 190 -10.13 -8.82 -4.52
CA ASP A 190 -10.67 -8.39 -5.80
C ASP A 190 -9.59 -7.64 -6.61
N GLY A 191 -9.88 -7.25 -7.85
CA GLY A 191 -9.01 -6.42 -8.67
C GLY A 191 -8.91 -6.84 -10.13
N GLY A 192 -7.69 -6.84 -10.67
CA GLY A 192 -7.46 -7.23 -12.06
C GLY A 192 -6.10 -6.84 -12.61
N VAL A 193 -5.93 -7.09 -13.91
CA VAL A 193 -4.66 -6.86 -14.62
C VAL A 193 -4.92 -6.11 -15.92
N LEU A 194 -4.38 -4.90 -16.05
CA LEU A 194 -4.35 -4.14 -17.29
C LEU A 194 -3.00 -4.36 -17.99
N GLY A 195 -3.00 -5.23 -19.00
CA GLY A 195 -1.80 -5.64 -19.72
C GLY A 195 -1.49 -4.83 -20.97
N TYR A 196 -0.37 -5.20 -21.59
CA TYR A 196 0.13 -4.65 -22.86
C TYR A 196 0.44 -3.14 -22.82
N LEU A 197 0.93 -2.66 -21.68
CA LEU A 197 1.45 -1.31 -21.53
C LEU A 197 2.79 -1.21 -22.28
N SER A 198 2.75 -0.68 -23.50
CA SER A 198 3.90 -0.62 -24.41
C SER A 198 4.21 0.82 -24.82
N GLY A 199 5.46 1.04 -25.27
CA GLY A 199 5.96 2.37 -25.62
C GLY A 199 6.02 3.31 -24.42
N GLU A 200 5.83 4.60 -24.68
CA GLU A 200 5.56 5.62 -23.66
C GLU A 200 4.06 5.69 -23.41
N PHE A 201 3.67 5.82 -22.15
CA PHE A 201 2.27 5.91 -21.77
C PHE A 201 2.10 6.82 -20.56
N SER A 202 0.90 7.36 -20.41
CA SER A 202 0.48 8.10 -19.22
C SER A 202 -1.03 7.97 -19.09
N PHE A 203 -1.50 7.45 -17.97
CA PHE A 203 -2.93 7.36 -17.66
C PHE A 203 -3.17 7.71 -16.19
N THR A 204 -4.37 8.18 -15.89
CA THR A 204 -4.74 8.65 -14.55
C THR A 204 -5.86 7.77 -13.99
N ILE A 205 -5.67 7.28 -12.77
CA ILE A 205 -6.68 6.62 -11.95
C ILE A 205 -7.31 7.68 -11.05
N ASN A 206 -8.62 7.88 -11.16
CA ASN A 206 -9.40 8.65 -10.21
C ASN A 206 -10.10 7.65 -9.28
N PRO A 207 -9.58 7.45 -8.06
CA PRO A 207 -10.13 6.46 -7.14
C PRO A 207 -11.36 7.00 -6.42
N ALA A 208 -12.23 6.09 -6.02
CA ALA A 208 -13.23 6.32 -5.00
C ALA A 208 -13.30 5.06 -4.12
N TYR A 209 -12.83 5.19 -2.88
CA TYR A 209 -12.81 4.13 -1.87
C TYR A 209 -13.91 4.34 -0.83
N ASN A 210 -14.28 3.26 -0.14
CA ASN A 210 -15.22 3.29 0.98
C ASN A 210 -16.55 3.95 0.55
N THR A 211 -17.11 4.84 1.37
CA THR A 211 -18.38 5.53 1.10
C THR A 211 -18.43 6.33 -0.21
N ALA A 212 -17.29 6.60 -0.84
CA ALA A 212 -17.24 7.23 -2.15
C ALA A 212 -17.40 6.22 -3.32
N ALA A 213 -17.15 4.93 -3.10
CA ALA A 213 -17.26 3.89 -4.11
C ALA A 213 -18.74 3.64 -4.48
N ALA A 214 -18.99 3.31 -5.75
CA ALA A 214 -20.34 3.19 -6.28
C ALA A 214 -21.15 2.04 -5.66
N LEU A 215 -20.46 0.97 -5.22
CA LEU A 215 -21.07 -0.24 -4.65
C LEU A 215 -21.01 -0.31 -3.13
N TYR A 216 -20.49 0.73 -2.46
CA TYR A 216 -20.29 0.71 -1.01
C TYR A 216 -21.61 0.57 -0.25
N GLY A 217 -21.70 -0.46 0.60
CA GLY A 217 -22.89 -0.75 1.38
C GLY A 217 -24.06 -1.31 0.56
N GLU A 218 -23.94 -1.45 -0.77
CA GLU A 218 -24.94 -2.13 -1.60
C GLU A 218 -24.90 -3.65 -1.34
N TYR A 219 -23.69 -4.22 -1.25
CA TYR A 219 -23.47 -5.65 -1.05
C TYR A 219 -22.60 -5.94 0.18
N PHE A 220 -21.49 -5.20 0.34
CA PHE A 220 -20.53 -5.36 1.43
C PHE A 220 -20.12 -3.98 2.00
N SER A 221 -19.69 -3.94 3.27
CA SER A 221 -19.60 -2.68 4.04
C SER A 221 -18.43 -2.55 5.02
N GLY A 222 -17.24 -2.98 4.64
CA GLY A 222 -15.99 -2.72 5.37
C GLY A 222 -15.18 -1.59 4.74
N LEU A 223 -14.02 -1.29 5.34
CA LEU A 223 -13.20 -0.14 4.99
C LEU A 223 -11.84 -0.56 4.44
N ILE A 224 -11.38 0.14 3.41
CA ILE A 224 -9.98 0.21 3.02
C ILE A 224 -9.32 1.36 3.78
N SER A 225 -8.25 1.05 4.50
CA SER A 225 -7.48 2.01 5.30
C SER A 225 -6.17 2.42 4.63
N GLY A 226 -5.66 1.63 3.67
CA GLY A 226 -4.42 1.91 2.97
C GLY A 226 -4.50 1.61 1.47
N TRP A 227 -3.85 2.45 0.67
CA TRP A 227 -3.60 2.20 -0.75
C TRP A 227 -2.12 2.43 -1.05
N TYR A 228 -1.49 1.50 -1.76
CA TYR A 228 -0.05 1.51 -1.98
C TYR A 228 0.31 1.21 -3.44
N VAL A 229 1.42 1.79 -3.89
CA VAL A 229 2.17 1.25 -5.04
C VAL A 229 3.37 0.45 -4.54
N LEU A 230 3.55 -0.76 -5.07
CA LEU A 230 4.73 -1.57 -4.81
C LEU A 230 5.82 -1.28 -5.85
N THR A 231 7.06 -1.20 -5.37
CA THR A 231 8.25 -0.98 -6.19
C THR A 231 9.43 -1.79 -5.63
N GLY A 232 10.49 -1.92 -6.42
CA GLY A 232 11.67 -2.73 -6.11
C GLY A 232 11.56 -4.16 -6.65
N GLY A 233 12.38 -5.07 -6.12
CA GLY A 233 12.35 -6.49 -6.50
C GLY A 233 11.46 -7.32 -5.58
N TRP A 234 11.04 -8.51 -6.03
CA TRP A 234 10.24 -9.47 -5.24
C TRP A 234 10.84 -9.83 -3.87
N ASN A 235 12.14 -9.64 -3.69
CA ASN A 235 12.86 -9.95 -2.46
C ASN A 235 13.02 -8.74 -1.53
N SER A 236 12.66 -7.55 -2.00
CA SER A 236 12.90 -6.26 -1.33
C SER A 236 11.83 -5.24 -1.76
N LEU A 237 10.56 -5.62 -1.60
CA LEU A 237 9.44 -4.76 -1.97
C LEU A 237 9.38 -3.55 -1.04
N THR A 238 9.17 -2.39 -1.65
CA THR A 238 8.87 -1.14 -0.95
C THR A 238 7.42 -0.77 -1.21
N ARG A 239 6.72 -0.35 -0.16
CA ARG A 239 5.33 0.14 -0.20
C ARG A 239 5.34 1.66 -0.13
N GLU A 240 4.98 2.31 -1.22
CA GLU A 240 4.80 3.77 -1.23
C GLU A 240 3.31 4.09 -1.04
N PRO A 241 2.94 4.83 0.03
CA PRO A 241 1.55 5.10 0.36
C PRO A 241 0.94 6.14 -0.59
N LEU A 242 -0.29 5.88 -0.99
CA LEU A 242 -1.12 6.74 -1.82
C LEU A 242 -2.35 7.23 -1.03
N ASN A 243 -2.83 8.41 -1.40
CA ASN A 243 -4.03 9.00 -0.86
C ASN A 243 -5.28 8.36 -1.52
N LEU A 244 -6.24 7.91 -0.71
CA LEU A 244 -7.47 7.26 -1.18
C LEU A 244 -8.42 8.18 -1.98
N GLN A 245 -8.23 9.50 -1.91
CA GLN A 245 -9.16 10.49 -2.48
C GLN A 245 -8.53 11.31 -3.62
N GLU A 246 -7.24 11.16 -3.88
CA GLU A 246 -6.54 11.94 -4.90
C GLU A 246 -6.24 11.11 -6.15
N PRO A 247 -6.43 11.67 -7.36
CA PRO A 247 -6.06 11.00 -8.59
C PRO A 247 -4.57 10.66 -8.65
N VAL A 248 -4.24 9.46 -9.14
CA VAL A 248 -2.88 8.99 -9.37
C VAL A 248 -2.61 8.87 -10.86
N THR A 249 -1.51 9.44 -11.34
CA THR A 249 -1.05 9.25 -12.72
C THR A 249 0.12 8.28 -12.75
N ILE A 250 0.04 7.28 -13.60
CA ILE A 250 1.12 6.33 -13.87
C ILE A 250 1.66 6.65 -15.26
N SER A 251 2.97 6.83 -15.37
CA SER A 251 3.63 7.14 -16.64
C SER A 251 4.88 6.32 -16.88
N CYS A 252 5.21 6.17 -18.16
CA CYS A 252 6.46 5.65 -18.67
C CYS A 252 6.95 6.62 -19.74
N GLU A 253 8.16 7.13 -19.58
CA GLU A 253 8.83 7.99 -20.56
C GLU A 253 10.21 7.44 -20.90
N THR A 254 10.66 7.75 -22.11
CA THR A 254 12.01 7.42 -22.58
C THR A 254 12.92 8.60 -22.26
N VAL A 255 13.92 8.39 -21.42
CA VAL A 255 14.93 9.39 -21.11
C VAL A 255 16.18 9.08 -21.91
N GLU A 256 16.59 10.02 -22.75
CA GLU A 256 17.90 9.97 -23.38
C GLU A 256 18.94 10.21 -22.28
N VAL A 257 19.74 9.19 -21.99
CA VAL A 257 20.89 9.34 -21.11
C VAL A 257 21.83 10.30 -21.83
N PRO A 258 22.09 11.51 -21.31
CA PRO A 258 22.98 12.44 -21.98
C PRO A 258 24.33 11.75 -22.11
N GLU A 259 24.85 11.64 -23.35
CA GLU A 259 26.19 11.12 -23.59
C GLU A 259 27.14 11.88 -22.65
N GLU A 260 27.68 11.19 -21.65
CA GLU A 260 28.68 11.79 -20.78
C GLU A 260 29.87 12.13 -21.67
N THR A 261 29.96 13.40 -22.08
CA THR A 261 31.20 13.93 -22.64
C THR A 261 32.28 13.61 -21.62
N PRO A 262 33.33 12.84 -21.99
CA PRO A 262 34.33 12.38 -21.04
C PRO A 262 34.94 13.61 -20.37
N VAL A 263 34.55 13.86 -19.13
CA VAL A 263 35.10 14.97 -18.36
C VAL A 263 36.53 14.54 -18.02
N PRO A 264 37.56 15.33 -18.38
CA PRO A 264 38.93 14.98 -18.06
C PRO A 264 39.04 14.77 -16.56
N THR A 265 39.55 13.60 -16.18
CA THR A 265 39.74 13.15 -14.80
C THR A 265 40.65 14.12 -14.05
N GLU A 266 40.07 15.13 -13.40
CA GLU A 266 40.75 15.86 -12.34
C GLU A 266 40.54 15.09 -11.03
N THR A 267 41.64 14.61 -10.48
CA THR A 267 41.73 13.91 -9.19
C THR A 267 41.13 14.79 -8.08
N PRO A 268 40.01 14.39 -7.45
CA PRO A 268 39.43 15.14 -6.35
C PRO A 268 40.25 14.94 -5.08
N GLU A 269 40.61 16.04 -4.41
CA GLU A 269 41.09 16.02 -3.02
C GLU A 269 39.98 15.56 -2.08
N GLU A 270 40.37 14.67 -1.17
CA GLU A 270 39.58 13.99 -0.14
C GLU A 270 38.97 14.99 0.86
N PRO A 271 37.64 15.13 0.96
CA PRO A 271 37.02 15.92 2.02
C PRO A 271 36.80 15.07 3.29
N GLU A 272 37.26 15.59 4.41
CA GLU A 272 37.14 15.01 5.75
C GLU A 272 35.67 14.84 6.18
N LYS A 273 35.34 13.66 6.72
CA LYS A 273 34.02 13.32 7.30
C LYS A 273 33.81 14.05 8.64
N PRO A 274 32.62 14.65 8.89
CA PRO A 274 32.21 15.01 10.24
C PRO A 274 31.71 13.76 10.99
N GLU A 275 32.20 13.59 12.22
CA GLU A 275 31.71 12.61 13.20
C GLU A 275 30.41 13.13 13.81
N ASP A 276 29.31 12.40 13.61
CA ASP A 276 28.00 12.71 14.21
C ASP A 276 27.68 11.71 15.33
N ASP A 277 27.64 12.23 16.56
CA ASP A 277 27.25 11.55 17.80
C ASP A 277 25.75 11.17 17.75
N LYS A 278 25.45 9.91 17.45
CA LYS A 278 24.12 9.31 17.66
C LYS A 278 24.19 8.32 18.83
N LYS A 279 23.76 8.78 19.99
CA LYS A 279 23.56 7.97 21.20
C LYS A 279 22.07 7.71 21.41
N ASP A 280 21.76 6.44 21.73
CA ASP A 280 20.56 5.96 22.42
C ASP A 280 19.30 5.64 21.58
N LYS A 281 19.40 4.74 20.58
CA LYS A 281 18.24 4.01 19.99
C LYS A 281 18.54 2.54 19.58
N ASP A 282 19.46 1.85 20.25
CA ASP A 282 19.93 0.52 19.79
C ASP A 282 19.29 -0.71 20.45
N ASP A 283 18.44 -0.55 21.47
CA ASP A 283 17.94 -1.73 22.21
C ASP A 283 16.75 -2.46 21.54
N ASP A 284 16.07 -1.86 20.54
CA ASP A 284 14.93 -2.49 19.85
C ASP A 284 15.33 -3.30 18.59
N LYS A 285 16.60 -3.26 18.14
CA LYS A 285 17.03 -3.91 16.89
C LYS A 285 17.46 -5.37 17.02
N LYS A 286 17.80 -5.81 18.23
CA LYS A 286 18.46 -7.11 18.41
C LYS A 286 17.51 -8.30 18.28
N ASP A 287 16.24 -8.11 18.62
CA ASP A 287 15.23 -9.18 18.51
C ASP A 287 14.63 -9.26 17.09
N GLU A 288 14.94 -8.30 16.22
CA GLU A 288 14.55 -8.35 14.81
C GLU A 288 15.47 -9.22 13.93
N GLU A 289 16.64 -9.64 14.42
CA GLU A 289 17.60 -10.39 13.63
C GLU A 289 17.30 -11.90 13.60
N ASP A 290 16.76 -12.46 14.69
CA ASP A 290 16.55 -13.92 14.85
C ASP A 290 15.43 -14.45 13.93
N TRP A 291 14.31 -13.73 13.81
CA TRP A 291 13.19 -14.14 12.94
C TRP A 291 13.50 -13.96 11.44
N LYS A 292 14.43 -13.08 11.09
CA LYS A 292 14.83 -12.86 9.69
C LYS A 292 15.62 -14.05 9.18
N GLU A 293 16.49 -14.63 10.00
CA GLU A 293 17.27 -15.81 9.63
C GLU A 293 16.37 -17.03 9.38
N THR A 294 15.42 -17.32 10.28
CA THR A 294 14.47 -18.44 10.10
C THR A 294 13.54 -18.25 8.89
N ARG A 295 13.12 -17.01 8.61
CA ARG A 295 12.32 -16.68 7.43
C ARG A 295 13.11 -16.89 6.14
N ASP A 296 14.36 -16.45 6.11
CA ASP A 296 15.21 -16.53 4.92
C ASP A 296 15.63 -17.98 4.63
N GLU A 297 15.88 -18.80 5.67
CA GLU A 297 16.11 -20.25 5.52
C GLU A 297 14.91 -20.97 4.90
N ALA A 298 13.71 -20.74 5.44
CA ALA A 298 12.51 -21.35 4.87
C ALA A 298 12.27 -20.88 3.44
N ARG A 299 12.59 -19.62 3.11
CA ARG A 299 12.48 -19.10 1.74
C ARG A 299 13.36 -19.86 0.76
N GLU A 300 14.59 -20.20 1.13
CA GLU A 300 15.46 -21.02 0.28
C GLU A 300 14.90 -22.45 0.15
N GLU A 301 14.38 -23.03 1.24
CA GLU A 301 13.70 -24.35 1.17
C GLU A 301 12.48 -24.32 0.23
N TRP A 302 11.70 -23.24 0.26
CA TRP A 302 10.57 -23.02 -0.66
C TRP A 302 11.01 -22.94 -2.12
N LYS A 303 12.14 -22.29 -2.36
CA LYS A 303 12.70 -22.12 -3.69
C LYS A 303 13.19 -23.47 -4.23
N GLU A 304 13.88 -24.27 -3.43
CA GLU A 304 14.31 -25.61 -3.83
C GLU A 304 13.12 -26.51 -4.19
N LYS A 305 12.08 -26.56 -3.35
CA LYS A 305 10.86 -27.32 -3.64
C LYS A 305 10.16 -26.83 -4.90
N ARG A 306 10.18 -25.52 -5.12
CA ARG A 306 9.61 -24.91 -6.33
C ARG A 306 10.34 -25.34 -7.58
N ASP A 307 11.66 -25.24 -7.56
CA ASP A 307 12.49 -25.60 -8.68
C ASP A 307 12.39 -27.12 -8.97
N GLU A 308 12.23 -27.96 -7.94
CA GLU A 308 11.98 -29.42 -8.07
C GLU A 308 10.68 -29.74 -8.82
N TRP A 309 9.53 -29.17 -8.42
CA TRP A 309 8.28 -29.48 -9.13
C TRP A 309 8.22 -28.84 -10.51
N GLN A 310 8.91 -27.72 -10.73
CA GLN A 310 9.07 -27.14 -12.07
C GLN A 310 9.85 -28.09 -12.99
N GLU A 311 10.94 -28.69 -12.50
CA GLU A 311 11.70 -29.69 -13.27
C GLU A 311 10.83 -30.90 -13.64
N LYS A 312 10.03 -31.41 -12.70
CA LYS A 312 9.07 -32.51 -12.98
C LYS A 312 8.04 -32.14 -14.06
N ARG A 313 7.50 -30.92 -13.97
CA ARG A 313 6.55 -30.39 -14.96
C ARG A 313 7.18 -30.33 -16.35
N ASP A 314 8.40 -29.81 -16.44
CA ASP A 314 9.11 -29.63 -17.71
C ASP A 314 9.53 -30.98 -18.32
N ASN A 315 9.76 -32.00 -17.48
CA ASN A 315 9.98 -33.39 -17.90
C ASN A 315 8.68 -34.14 -18.28
N GLY A 316 7.51 -33.54 -18.08
CA GLY A 316 6.21 -34.13 -18.40
C GLY A 316 5.82 -35.28 -17.47
N GLU A 317 6.29 -35.28 -16.22
CA GLU A 317 5.93 -36.29 -15.22
C GLU A 317 4.53 -36.04 -14.68
N ASP A 318 3.57 -36.96 -14.86
CA ASP A 318 2.17 -36.77 -14.47
C ASP A 318 1.95 -36.47 -12.96
N ASP A 319 2.95 -36.72 -12.10
CA ASP A 319 2.92 -36.52 -10.64
C ASP A 319 3.24 -35.08 -10.18
N TRP A 320 3.64 -34.18 -11.10
CA TRP A 320 4.07 -32.82 -10.73
C TRP A 320 3.00 -32.02 -9.96
N LYS A 321 1.72 -32.33 -10.20
CA LYS A 321 0.59 -31.70 -9.49
C LYS A 321 0.53 -32.12 -8.02
N GLU A 322 0.73 -33.40 -7.73
CA GLU A 322 0.74 -33.93 -6.36
C GLU A 322 1.89 -33.33 -5.56
N ALA A 323 3.09 -33.25 -6.16
CA ALA A 323 4.25 -32.60 -5.55
C ALA A 323 4.02 -31.10 -5.28
N ARG A 324 3.37 -30.39 -6.21
CA ARG A 324 3.01 -28.98 -6.03
C ARG A 324 2.00 -28.79 -4.90
N ASP A 325 0.99 -29.66 -4.81
CA ASP A 325 -0.05 -29.56 -3.80
C ASP A 325 0.48 -29.94 -2.40
N GLU A 326 1.37 -30.94 -2.30
CA GLU A 326 2.10 -31.27 -1.07
C GLU A 326 2.97 -30.10 -0.59
N ALA A 327 3.76 -29.49 -1.49
CA ALA A 327 4.54 -28.31 -1.16
C ALA A 327 3.64 -27.14 -0.70
N ARG A 328 2.44 -27.00 -1.28
CA ARG A 328 1.49 -25.96 -0.88
C ARG A 328 0.94 -26.18 0.53
N GLU A 329 0.56 -27.40 0.89
CA GLU A 329 0.06 -27.70 2.24
C GLU A 329 1.16 -27.53 3.30
N GLU A 330 2.38 -27.96 3.02
CA GLU A 330 3.51 -27.70 3.92
C GLU A 330 3.74 -26.19 4.10
N ARG A 331 3.49 -25.39 3.06
CA ARG A 331 3.63 -23.92 3.13
C ARG A 331 2.61 -23.30 4.04
N LYS A 332 1.40 -23.82 3.97
CA LYS A 332 0.29 -23.39 4.81
C LYS A 332 0.58 -23.73 6.28
N GLU A 333 1.06 -24.94 6.57
CA GLU A 333 1.42 -25.35 7.93
C GLU A 333 2.55 -24.48 8.52
N LYS A 334 3.66 -24.28 7.80
CA LYS A 334 4.74 -23.39 8.28
C LYS A 334 4.28 -21.94 8.46
N ARG A 335 3.37 -21.46 7.60
CA ARG A 335 2.80 -20.10 7.74
C ARG A 335 1.99 -19.94 9.01
N GLU A 336 1.16 -20.92 9.37
CA GLU A 336 0.40 -20.88 10.63
C GLU A 336 1.33 -20.99 11.84
N GLU A 337 2.38 -21.83 11.77
CA GLU A 337 3.41 -21.91 12.82
C GLU A 337 4.10 -20.57 13.06
N TRP A 338 4.53 -19.89 11.99
CA TRP A 338 5.14 -18.56 12.08
C TRP A 338 4.20 -17.49 12.61
N LYS A 339 2.92 -17.57 12.25
CA LYS A 339 1.91 -16.65 12.75
C LYS A 339 1.76 -16.81 14.26
N ASP A 340 1.66 -18.05 14.74
CA ASP A 340 1.61 -18.36 16.17
C ASP A 340 2.87 -17.91 16.93
N GLU A 341 4.06 -18.06 16.33
CA GLU A 341 5.31 -17.63 16.93
C GLU A 341 5.41 -16.10 17.03
N ARG A 342 5.05 -15.39 15.96
CA ARG A 342 4.98 -13.92 15.91
C ARG A 342 4.00 -13.37 16.95
N ASP A 343 2.83 -14.00 17.09
CA ASP A 343 1.81 -13.56 18.04
C ASP A 343 2.28 -13.78 19.49
N LYS A 344 2.96 -14.89 19.79
CA LYS A 344 3.61 -15.12 21.10
C LYS A 344 4.70 -14.10 21.39
N GLU A 345 5.52 -13.75 20.39
CA GLU A 345 6.57 -12.76 20.54
C GLU A 345 5.97 -11.36 20.81
N ARG A 346 4.92 -10.99 20.08
CA ARG A 346 4.17 -9.75 20.30
C ARG A 346 3.62 -9.69 21.73
N GLU A 347 2.98 -10.75 22.21
CA GLU A 347 2.46 -10.82 23.58
C GLU A 347 3.59 -10.66 24.62
N LYS A 348 4.76 -11.26 24.37
CA LYS A 348 5.94 -11.11 25.24
C LYS A 348 6.42 -9.66 25.27
N ARG A 349 6.54 -8.99 24.11
CA ARG A 349 6.95 -7.57 24.01
C ARG A 349 5.95 -6.65 24.72
N GLU A 350 4.66 -6.90 24.58
CA GLU A 350 3.61 -6.14 25.29
C GLU A 350 3.75 -6.27 26.82
N LYS A 351 3.97 -7.50 27.33
CA LYS A 351 4.23 -7.74 28.75
C LYS A 351 5.51 -7.06 29.27
N GLU A 352 6.56 -7.00 28.46
CA GLU A 352 7.80 -6.31 28.82
C GLU A 352 7.61 -4.79 28.86
N ARG A 353 6.91 -4.22 27.87
CA ARG A 353 6.54 -2.80 27.84
C ARG A 353 5.67 -2.41 29.04
N GLU A 354 4.74 -3.27 29.44
CA GLU A 354 3.90 -3.06 30.63
C GLU A 354 4.74 -3.03 31.91
N LYS A 355 5.66 -3.99 32.10
CA LYS A 355 6.60 -3.99 33.23
C LYS A 355 7.48 -2.75 33.27
N GLU A 356 7.94 -2.28 32.11
CA GLU A 356 8.74 -1.06 32.02
C GLU A 356 7.93 0.18 32.39
N ARG A 357 6.67 0.27 31.94
CA ARG A 357 5.74 1.34 32.34
C ARG A 357 5.54 1.36 33.85
N GLU A 358 5.26 0.21 34.47
CA GLU A 358 5.13 0.13 35.93
C GLU A 358 6.40 0.57 36.67
N LYS A 359 7.59 0.19 36.15
CA LYS A 359 8.86 0.59 36.75
C LYS A 359 9.05 2.10 36.67
N ARG A 360 8.78 2.72 35.51
CA ARG A 360 8.83 4.17 35.31
C ARG A 360 7.85 4.91 36.21
N GLU A 361 6.65 4.38 36.41
CA GLU A 361 5.67 4.96 37.34
C GLU A 361 6.15 4.92 38.80
N LYS A 362 6.67 3.77 39.26
CA LYS A 362 7.25 3.63 40.61
C LYS A 362 8.45 4.56 40.83
N GLU A 363 9.26 4.82 39.80
CA GLU A 363 10.35 5.80 39.87
C GLU A 363 9.83 7.24 39.97
N LYS A 364 8.85 7.62 39.14
CA LYS A 364 8.19 8.94 39.20
C LYS A 364 7.55 9.20 40.57
N GLU A 365 6.92 8.19 41.17
CA GLU A 365 6.32 8.28 42.51
C GLU A 365 7.39 8.52 43.59
N LYS A 366 8.51 7.79 43.55
CA LYS A 366 9.66 8.00 44.45
C LYS A 366 10.25 9.41 44.31
N GLU A 367 10.35 9.93 43.09
CA GLU A 367 10.82 11.31 42.86
C GLU A 367 9.86 12.35 43.41
N ARG A 368 8.55 12.18 43.21
CA ARG A 368 7.52 13.05 43.79
C ARG A 368 7.62 13.09 45.32
N GLY A 369 7.75 11.92 45.96
CA GLY A 369 7.93 11.84 47.42
C GLY A 369 9.21 12.53 47.93
N LYS A 370 10.33 12.43 47.19
CA LYS A 370 11.56 13.18 47.52
C LYS A 370 11.36 14.69 47.42
N ARG A 371 10.72 15.18 46.35
CA ARG A 371 10.44 16.60 46.13
C ARG A 371 9.51 17.18 47.21
N GLU A 372 8.50 16.43 47.64
CA GLU A 372 7.61 16.85 48.73
C GLU A 372 8.35 16.96 50.06
N LYS A 373 9.22 15.99 50.37
CA LYS A 373 10.04 16.03 51.58
C LYS A 373 10.98 17.25 51.59
N GLU A 374 11.66 17.54 50.49
CA GLU A 374 12.52 18.73 50.35
C GLU A 374 11.74 20.05 50.50
N LYS A 375 10.53 20.13 49.93
CA LYS A 375 9.64 21.30 50.11
C LYS A 375 9.27 21.49 51.58
N SER A 376 8.94 20.42 52.30
CA SER A 376 8.59 20.49 53.73
C SER A 376 9.76 20.95 54.62
N GLU A 377 10.98 20.54 54.30
CA GLU A 377 12.19 20.95 55.03
C GLU A 377 12.57 22.42 54.75
N ARG A 378 12.39 22.89 53.51
CA ARG A 378 12.60 24.32 53.15
C ARG A 378 11.59 25.23 53.84
N GLY A 379 10.32 24.82 53.91
CA GLY A 379 9.26 25.59 54.60
C GLY A 379 9.56 25.84 56.08
N ARG A 380 10.18 24.87 56.77
CA ARG A 380 10.56 25.01 58.19
C ARG A 380 11.73 25.97 58.44
N LYS A 381 12.58 26.24 57.45
CA LYS A 381 13.73 27.16 57.59
C LYS A 381 13.38 28.64 57.35
N LYS A 382 12.28 28.95 56.66
CA LYS A 382 11.86 30.34 56.39
C LYS A 382 11.03 30.99 57.51
N GLY A 383 10.68 30.27 58.58
CA GLY A 383 9.88 30.80 59.71
C GLY A 383 10.62 31.65 60.74
N ARG A 384 11.80 32.21 60.43
CA ARG A 384 12.52 33.12 61.33
C ARG A 384 13.15 34.28 60.54
N GLY A 385 12.43 35.39 60.52
CA GLY A 385 12.93 36.70 60.12
C GLY A 385 12.60 37.03 58.67
N HIS A 386 11.50 37.74 58.46
CA HIS A 386 11.52 39.18 58.17
C HIS A 386 10.05 39.54 57.89
N ASP A 387 9.38 40.09 58.89
CA ASP A 387 8.35 41.09 58.63
C ASP A 387 9.11 42.26 58.02
N ASP A 388 8.71 42.71 56.84
CA ASP A 388 8.81 44.10 56.33
C ASP A 388 8.32 44.06 54.87
N ASP A 389 7.08 44.51 54.72
CA ASP A 389 6.65 45.54 53.78
C ASP A 389 6.71 45.32 52.25
N ASP A 390 5.64 45.86 51.66
CA ASP A 390 5.51 46.46 50.32
C ASP A 390 4.96 45.60 49.16
N ASP A 391 3.71 45.98 48.86
CA ASP A 391 3.20 46.44 47.57
C ASP A 391 2.76 45.40 46.51
N ASP A 392 1.43 45.34 46.38
CA ASP A 392 0.69 45.71 45.17
C ASP A 392 1.33 45.33 43.83
N ASP A 393 0.74 44.34 43.15
CA ASP A 393 0.22 44.55 41.79
C ASP A 393 -0.72 43.38 41.43
N ASP A 394 -2.01 43.72 41.43
CA ASP A 394 -3.09 43.02 40.74
C ASP A 394 -2.75 42.93 39.25
N ASP A 395 -2.55 41.72 38.73
CA ASP A 395 -2.62 41.48 37.28
C ASP A 395 -3.46 40.23 37.03
N GLU A 396 -4.77 40.45 37.04
CA GLU A 396 -5.81 39.52 36.61
C GLU A 396 -5.61 39.16 35.13
N ARG A 397 -4.92 38.05 34.85
CA ARG A 397 -5.03 37.37 33.55
C ARG A 397 -6.01 36.22 33.67
N GLU A 398 -7.27 36.53 33.37
CA GLU A 398 -8.27 35.57 32.92
C GLU A 398 -7.72 34.86 31.68
N TYR A 399 -7.40 33.57 31.83
CA TYR A 399 -7.27 32.67 30.70
C TYR A 399 -8.65 32.04 30.53
N GLU A 400 -9.40 32.53 29.54
CA GLU A 400 -10.58 31.85 29.01
C GLU A 400 -10.16 30.42 28.62
N ARG A 401 -10.74 29.45 29.32
CA ARG A 401 -10.73 28.05 28.88
C ARG A 401 -11.84 27.95 27.85
N ASP A 402 -11.45 27.76 26.60
CA ASP A 402 -12.34 27.25 25.57
C ASP A 402 -12.63 25.79 25.93
N ASP A 403 -13.75 25.60 26.63
CA ASP A 403 -14.44 24.31 26.79
C ASP A 403 -15.19 24.06 25.47
N ASP A 404 -14.51 23.44 24.50
CA ASP A 404 -15.17 22.88 23.32
C ASP A 404 -15.81 21.53 23.74
N ASP A 405 -17.05 21.65 24.23
CA ASP A 405 -18.02 20.57 24.37
C ASP A 405 -18.49 20.16 22.95
N ASP A 406 -17.86 19.15 22.35
CA ASP A 406 -18.45 18.42 21.22
C ASP A 406 -19.43 17.37 21.76
N ASP A 407 -20.62 17.86 22.14
CA ASP A 407 -21.87 17.08 22.20
C ASP A 407 -22.37 16.88 20.76
N ASP A 408 -22.10 15.73 20.17
CA ASP A 408 -22.90 15.23 19.03
C ASP A 408 -23.81 14.10 19.53
N ASP A 409 -24.99 14.52 19.96
CA ASP A 409 -26.23 13.77 19.86
C ASP A 409 -26.50 13.45 18.38
N ASP A 410 -26.77 12.19 18.06
CA ASP A 410 -27.70 11.88 16.96
C ASP A 410 -28.54 10.65 17.33
N ASP A 411 -29.78 10.97 17.67
CA ASP A 411 -30.97 10.11 17.73
C ASP A 411 -31.44 9.67 16.33
N ASP A 412 -32.30 8.63 16.31
CA ASP A 412 -33.25 8.22 15.25
C ASP A 412 -32.62 7.62 13.95
N ASP A 413 -32.93 6.39 13.48
CA ASP A 413 -34.21 5.65 13.36
C ASP A 413 -33.95 4.16 13.02
#